data_AF-A0A2U3QIS2-F1
#
_entry.id   AF-A0A2U3QIS2-F1
#
_cell.length_a   1.000
_cell.length_b   1.000
_cell.length_c   1.000
_cell.angle_alpha   90.00
_cell.angle_beta   90.00
_cell.angle_gamma   90.00
#
_symmetry.space_group_name_H-M   'P 1'
#
loop_
_entity.id
_entity.type
_entity.pdbx_description
1 polymer ?
#
loop_
_entity_poly.entity_id
_entity_poly.type
_entity_poly.pdbx_seq_one_letter_code
_entity_poly.pdbx_strand_id
1 'polypeptide(L)' 'MKSCYFCQETEELEDWVHPETGLRLFFCGDCFRTIVGVCAECGNILSRLDPIGVNEEGKRICYKCSAAHDMAEDDI' A
#
# COMPACT_ATOMS: atom_id res chain seq x y z
N MET A 1 11.81 -4.17 19.46
CA MET A 1 11.09 -2.88 19.66
C MET A 1 10.08 -2.76 18.53
N LYS A 2 8.85 -2.32 18.80
CA LYS A 2 7.88 -2.05 17.72
C LYS A 2 8.18 -0.68 17.14
N SER A 3 8.03 -0.52 15.83
CA SER A 3 8.18 0.77 15.15
C SER A 3 7.17 0.88 14.02
N CYS A 4 6.86 2.10 13.62
CA CYS A 4 6.04 2.39 12.46
C CYS A 4 6.72 1.84 11.21
N TYR A 5 5.97 1.05 10.44
CA TYR A 5 6.47 0.42 9.22
C TYR A 5 6.98 1.43 8.17
N PHE A 6 6.41 2.64 8.13
CA PHE A 6 6.82 3.68 7.17
C PHE A 6 7.93 4.60 7.68
N CYS A 7 7.79 5.18 8.87
CA CYS A 7 8.69 6.25 9.34
C CYS A 7 9.61 5.85 10.50
N GLN A 8 9.50 4.61 11.00
CA GLN A 8 10.26 4.09 12.15
C GLN A 8 9.99 4.79 13.51
N GLU A 9 8.97 5.64 13.60
CA GLU A 9 8.47 6.16 14.89
C GLU A 9 8.15 5.01 15.85
N THR A 10 8.41 5.17 17.14
CA THR A 10 8.24 4.12 18.15
C THR A 10 7.12 4.41 19.14
N GLU A 11 6.63 5.64 19.17
CA GLU A 11 5.54 6.09 20.04
C GLU A 11 4.18 6.05 19.32
N GLU A 12 3.10 5.96 20.11
CA GLU A 12 1.70 6.06 19.64
C GLU A 12 1.38 5.19 18.40
N LEU A 13 1.72 3.90 18.50
CA LEU A 13 1.53 2.94 17.42
C LEU A 13 0.15 2.31 17.44
N GLU A 14 -0.52 2.34 16.29
CA GLU A 14 -1.76 1.62 15.98
C GLU A 14 -1.43 0.29 15.30
N ASP A 15 -2.18 -0.76 15.62
CA ASP A 15 -2.06 -2.05 14.95
C ASP A 15 -2.86 -2.08 13.64
N TRP A 16 -2.26 -2.69 12.62
CA TRP A 16 -2.92 -2.94 11.35
C TRP A 16 -2.62 -4.36 10.90
N VAL A 17 -3.66 -5.09 10.49
CA VAL A 17 -3.52 -6.46 10.02
C VAL A 17 -3.73 -6.48 8.52
N HIS A 18 -2.73 -6.98 7.80
CA HIS A 18 -2.79 -7.11 6.36
C HIS A 18 -3.97 -8.02 5.97
N PRO A 19 -4.93 -7.55 5.17
CA PRO A 19 -6.19 -8.26 4.94
C PRO A 19 -6.00 -9.61 4.23
N GLU A 20 -5.00 -9.73 3.36
CA GLU A 20 -4.74 -10.97 2.60
C GLU A 20 -3.79 -11.95 3.32
N THR A 21 -2.69 -11.47 3.90
CA THR A 21 -1.64 -12.33 4.48
C THR A 21 -1.80 -12.54 5.98
N GLY A 22 -2.63 -11.75 6.66
CA GLY A 22 -2.74 -11.74 8.13
C GLY A 22 -1.51 -11.16 8.84
N LEU A 23 -0.53 -10.61 8.10
CA LEU A 23 0.65 -10.01 8.68
C LEU A 23 0.26 -8.81 9.57
N ARG A 24 0.67 -8.84 10.84
CA ARG A 24 0.46 -7.74 11.77
C ARG A 24 1.60 -6.73 11.66
N LEU A 25 1.25 -5.48 11.38
CA LEU A 25 2.14 -4.34 11.27
C LEU A 25 1.72 -3.24 12.25
N PHE A 26 2.61 -2.28 12.47
CA PHE A 26 2.38 -1.14 13.35
C PHE A 26 2.60 0.16 12.58
N PHE A 27 1.76 1.15 12.81
CA PHE A 27 1.84 2.47 12.17
C PHE A 27 1.64 3.56 13.23
N CYS A 28 2.39 4.66 13.17
CA CYS A 28 2.00 5.85 13.93
C CYS A 28 0.70 6.42 13.37
N GLY A 29 -0.03 7.21 14.15
CA GLY A 29 -1.35 7.70 13.75
C GLY A 29 -1.36 8.48 12.42
N ASP A 30 -0.32 9.24 12.12
CA ASP A 30 -0.20 9.92 10.82
C ASP A 30 -0.05 8.93 9.66
N CYS A 31 0.84 7.95 9.78
CA CYS A 31 1.02 6.94 8.75
C CYS A 31 -0.23 6.06 8.60
N PHE A 32 -0.88 5.69 9.70
CA PHE A 32 -2.09 4.86 9.69
C PHE A 32 -3.20 5.52 8.87
N ARG A 33 -3.42 6.83 9.06
CA ARG A 33 -4.42 7.62 8.32
C ARG A 33 -4.18 7.69 6.80
N THR A 34 -2.96 7.42 6.35
CA THR A 34 -2.65 7.42 4.91
C THR A 34 -3.00 6.11 4.22
N ILE A 35 -3.17 5.02 4.97
CA ILE A 35 -3.46 3.69 4.42
C ILE A 35 -4.86 3.67 3.80
N VAL A 36 -4.97 3.20 2.56
CA VAL A 36 -6.26 3.08 1.85
C VAL A 36 -6.60 1.66 1.43
N GLY A 37 -5.75 0.69 1.78
CA GLY A 37 -5.95 -0.72 1.52
C GLY A 37 -4.67 -1.40 1.01
N VAL A 38 -4.86 -2.42 0.20
CA VAL A 38 -3.78 -3.19 -0.45
C VAL A 38 -3.98 -3.18 -1.96
N CYS A 39 -2.87 -3.32 -2.69
CA CYS A 39 -2.84 -3.44 -4.13
C CYS A 39 -3.57 -4.71 -4.54
N ALA A 40 -4.54 -4.60 -5.44
CA ALA A 40 -5.33 -5.74 -5.89
C ALA A 40 -4.53 -6.83 -6.64
N GLU A 41 -3.30 -6.51 -7.08
CA GLU A 41 -2.48 -7.43 -7.90
C GLU A 41 -1.31 -8.05 -7.15
N CYS A 42 -0.69 -7.31 -6.23
CA CYS A 42 0.50 -7.79 -5.51
C CYS A 42 0.38 -7.71 -3.99
N GLY A 43 -0.76 -7.29 -3.45
CA GLY A 43 -0.99 -7.17 -2.02
C GLY A 43 -0.23 -6.03 -1.33
N ASN A 44 0.64 -5.28 -2.02
CA ASN A 44 1.38 -4.18 -1.39
C ASN A 44 0.45 -3.16 -0.73
N ILE A 45 0.83 -2.68 0.44
CA ILE A 45 0.08 -1.64 1.17
C ILE A 45 -0.02 -0.39 0.30
N LEU A 46 -1.22 0.14 0.17
CA LEU A 46 -1.49 1.39 -0.54
C LEU A 46 -1.59 2.53 0.46
N SER A 47 -0.80 3.57 0.22
CA SER A 47 -0.79 4.81 0.98
C SER A 47 -1.17 5.99 0.09
N ARG A 48 -1.90 6.97 0.63
CA ARG A 48 -2.16 8.27 -0.04
C ARG A 48 -0.90 9.11 -0.27
N LEU A 49 0.22 8.72 0.33
CA LEU A 49 1.51 9.35 0.12
C LEU A 49 2.14 8.93 -1.21
N ASP A 50 1.73 7.79 -1.76
CA ASP A 50 2.23 7.26 -3.03
C ASP A 50 1.19 7.43 -4.15
N PRO A 51 1.60 7.50 -5.43
CA PRO A 51 0.69 7.38 -6.56
C PRO A 51 -0.06 6.03 -6.53
N ILE A 52 -1.37 6.08 -6.75
CA ILE A 52 -2.25 4.90 -6.80
C ILE A 52 -2.88 4.84 -8.19
N GLY A 53 -2.62 3.75 -8.89
CA GLY A 53 -3.24 3.44 -10.18
C GLY A 53 -4.56 2.69 -10.01
N VAL A 54 -5.23 2.46 -11.13
CA VAL A 54 -6.44 1.65 -11.22
C VAL A 54 -6.29 0.71 -12.42
N ASN A 55 -6.53 -0.59 -12.22
CA ASN A 55 -6.49 -1.56 -13.31
C ASN A 55 -7.80 -1.59 -14.12
N GLU A 56 -7.85 -2.40 -15.18
CA GLU A 56 -9.02 -2.51 -16.08
C GLU A 56 -10.32 -2.92 -15.35
N GLU A 57 -10.21 -3.62 -14.21
CA GLU A 57 -11.35 -4.01 -13.37
C GLU A 57 -11.83 -2.90 -12.42
N GLY A 58 -11.22 -1.71 -12.47
CA GLY A 58 -11.54 -0.60 -11.58
C GLY A 58 -10.97 -0.75 -10.16
N LYS A 59 -10.04 -1.69 -9.93
CA LYS A 59 -9.43 -1.93 -8.60
C LYS A 59 -8.16 -1.11 -8.43
N ARG A 60 -7.90 -0.67 -7.20
CA ARG A 60 -6.70 0.12 -6.86
C ARG A 60 -5.45 -0.75 -6.90
N ILE A 61 -4.42 -0.23 -7.56
CA ILE A 61 -3.12 -0.89 -7.70
C ILE A 61 -1.99 0.06 -7.33
N CYS A 62 -0.85 -0.49 -6.91
CA CYS A 62 0.33 0.33 -6.58
C CYS A 62 0.96 0.92 -7.85
N TYR A 63 1.74 1.99 -7.71
CA TYR A 63 2.40 2.64 -8.85
C TYR A 63 3.24 1.68 -9.70
N LYS A 64 3.84 0.65 -9.10
CA LYS A 64 4.65 -0.35 -9.81
C LYS A 64 3.81 -1.24 -10.71
N CYS A 65 2.66 -1.69 -10.22
CA CYS A 65 1.70 -2.44 -11.02
C CYS A 65 1.15 -1.56 -12.15
N SER A 66 0.80 -0.30 -11.82
CA SER A 66 0.32 0.67 -12.83
C SER A 66 1.33 0.86 -13.95
N ALA A 67 2.59 1.12 -13.63
CA ALA A 67 3.63 1.32 -14.63
C ALA A 67 3.89 0.07 -15.49
N ALA A 68 3.69 -1.13 -14.94
CA ALA A 68 3.82 -2.37 -15.72
C ALA A 68 2.69 -2.52 -16.77
N HIS A 69 1.48 -2.05 -16.46
CA HIS A 69 0.37 -2.00 -17.42
C HIS A 69 0.62 -0.94 -18.50
N ASP A 70 1.08 0.25 -18.12
CA ASP A 70 1.37 1.33 -19.06
C ASP A 70 2.46 0.92 -20.08
N MET A 71 3.47 0.17 -19.64
CA MET A 71 4.52 -0.35 -20.54
C MET A 71 4.05 -1.49 -21.45
N ALA A 72 3.01 -2.24 -21.06
CA ALA A 72 2.47 -3.32 -21.88
C ALA A 72 1.67 -2.79 -23.09
N GLU A 73 1.15 -1.57 -23.02
CA GLU A 73 0.42 -0.93 -24.12
C GLU A 73 1.36 -0.29 -25.17
N ASP A 74 2.62 -0.01 -24.83
CA ASP A 74 3.60 0.65 -25.71
C ASP A 74 4.28 -0.30 -26.74
N ASP A 75 4.04 -1.61 -26.65
CA ASP A 75 4.69 -2.65 -27.49
C ASP A 75 3.89 -3.02 -28.78
N ILE A 76 2.96 -2.18 -29.25
CA ILE A 76 2.11 -2.43 -30.45
C ILE A 76 2.47 -1.54 -31.64
#